data_AF-A0A957WX77-F1
#
_entry.id   AF-A0A957WX77-F1
#
_cell.length_a   1.000
_cell.length_b   1.000
_cell.length_c   1.000
_cell.angle_alpha   90.00
_cell.angle_beta   90.00
_cell.angle_gamma   90.00
#
_symmetry.space_group_name_H-M   'P 1'
#
loop_
_entity.id
_entity.type
_entity.pdbx_description
1 polymer ?
#
loop_
_entity_poly.entity_id
_entity_poly.type
_entity_poly.pdbx_seq_one_letter_code
_entity_poly.pdbx_strand_id
1 'polypeptide(L)'
;MDTTGILPALTPLLTAAVGVERAIEIIWNYIEWALLSFLGWQPEQLKTPQYLQFKSGTSMVLGVILGILVANFMALRLFTFLGPTVPGLLDNVPATWDLLITGFLIGAGAKPAHDILGVITQVKNFLNNSAIRQRESAAAALAEGVLKLAQSEAQAMVDVPGVGPARLPMGGSARGVTIDEEGENEEEASATERYIAILHRQTAT
;
A
#
# COMPACT_ATOMS: atom_id res chain seq x y z
N MET A 1 27.02 11.93 -16.66
CA MET A 1 26.30 11.06 -15.72
C MET A 1 26.74 11.50 -14.33
N ASP A 2 25.80 11.95 -13.50
CA ASP A 2 26.12 12.38 -12.14
C ASP A 2 26.63 11.18 -11.34
N THR A 3 27.95 11.09 -11.18
CA THR A 3 28.64 10.03 -10.44
C THR A 3 28.58 10.24 -8.92
N THR A 4 27.87 11.27 -8.46
CA THR A 4 27.72 11.65 -7.05
C THR A 4 26.57 10.92 -6.34
N GLY A 5 25.72 10.22 -7.09
CA GLY A 5 24.63 9.42 -6.52
C GLY A 5 25.11 8.07 -5.97
N ILE A 6 24.37 7.52 -5.00
CA ILE A 6 24.59 6.16 -4.45
C ILE A 6 24.14 5.07 -5.44
N LEU A 7 23.29 5.42 -6.40
CA LEU A 7 22.66 4.48 -7.35
C LEU A 7 23.65 3.70 -8.23
N PRO A 8 24.71 4.30 -8.81
CA PRO A 8 25.71 3.56 -9.59
C PRO A 8 26.46 2.51 -8.75
N ALA A 9 26.64 2.74 -7.45
CA ALA A 9 27.25 1.79 -6.53
C ALA A 9 26.30 0.61 -6.22
N LEU A 10 25.01 0.89 -6.03
CA LEU A 10 24.03 -0.14 -5.65
C LEU A 10 23.57 -0.99 -6.83
N THR A 11 23.53 -0.43 -8.05
CA THR A 11 23.05 -1.13 -9.25
C THR A 11 23.72 -2.49 -9.46
N PRO A 12 25.08 -2.60 -9.53
CA PRO A 12 25.72 -3.89 -9.75
C PRO A 12 25.52 -4.86 -8.57
N LEU A 13 25.45 -4.35 -7.33
CA LEU A 13 25.16 -5.17 -6.15
C LEU A 13 23.76 -5.79 -6.20
N LEU A 14 22.75 -4.99 -6.56
CA LEU A 14 21.38 -5.46 -6.70
C LEU A 14 21.25 -6.46 -7.85
N THR A 15 21.88 -6.18 -8.99
CA THR A 15 21.91 -7.12 -10.12
C THR A 15 22.56 -8.45 -9.72
N ALA A 16 23.68 -8.40 -9.00
CA ALA A 16 24.33 -9.60 -8.50
C ALA A 16 23.43 -10.36 -7.50
N ALA A 17 22.75 -9.67 -6.59
CA ALA A 17 21.85 -10.29 -5.61
C ALA A 17 20.69 -11.02 -6.28
N VAL A 18 20.03 -10.39 -7.27
CA VAL A 18 18.98 -11.03 -8.07
C VAL A 18 19.54 -12.22 -8.86
N GLY A 19 20.74 -12.08 -9.44
CA GLY A 19 21.39 -13.19 -10.15
C GLY A 19 21.63 -14.41 -9.25
N VAL A 20 22.12 -14.18 -8.02
CA VAL A 20 22.35 -15.22 -7.02
C VAL A 20 21.04 -15.87 -6.59
N GLU A 21 19.98 -15.10 -6.34
CA GLU A 21 18.65 -15.62 -6.05
C GLU A 21 18.17 -16.58 -7.15
N ARG A 22 18.22 -16.14 -8.41
CA ARG A 22 17.76 -16.94 -9.54
C ARG A 22 18.60 -18.20 -9.72
N ALA A 23 19.91 -18.12 -9.52
CA ALA A 23 20.77 -19.30 -9.56
C ALA A 23 20.38 -20.35 -8.51
N ILE A 24 20.12 -19.92 -7.27
CA ILE A 24 19.69 -20.82 -6.18
C ILE A 24 18.33 -21.46 -6.49
N GLU A 25 17.38 -20.66 -6.98
CA GLU A 25 16.06 -21.14 -7.36
C GLU A 25 16.16 -22.22 -8.45
N ILE A 26 16.95 -21.97 -9.49
CA ILE A 26 17.19 -22.93 -10.57
C ILE A 26 17.81 -24.22 -10.04
N ILE A 27 18.81 -24.13 -9.16
CA ILE A 27 19.44 -25.30 -8.52
C ILE A 27 18.38 -26.13 -7.79
N TRP A 28 17.50 -25.50 -7.01
CA TRP A 28 16.43 -26.20 -6.31
C TRP A 28 15.42 -26.83 -7.26
N ASN A 29 15.05 -26.15 -8.34
CA ASN A 29 14.13 -26.70 -9.33
C ASN A 29 14.70 -27.98 -9.96
N TYR A 30 16.00 -28.01 -10.25
CA TYR A 30 16.66 -29.23 -10.75
C TYR A 30 16.72 -30.33 -9.69
N ILE A 31 17.00 -29.99 -8.43
CA ILE A 31 17.01 -30.96 -7.33
C ILE A 31 15.61 -31.57 -7.15
N GLU A 32 14.57 -30.74 -7.09
CA GLU A 32 13.18 -31.20 -6.92
C GLU A 32 12.73 -32.05 -8.10
N TRP A 33 13.07 -31.63 -9.31
CA TRP A 33 12.83 -32.44 -10.50
C TRP A 33 13.51 -33.81 -10.41
N ALA A 34 14.77 -33.87 -9.96
CA ALA A 34 15.50 -35.12 -9.79
C ALA A 34 14.90 -36.01 -8.69
N LEU A 35 14.47 -35.41 -7.57
CA LEU A 35 13.81 -36.14 -6.48
C LEU A 35 12.50 -36.79 -6.95
N LEU A 36 11.68 -36.06 -7.71
CA LEU A 36 10.43 -36.58 -8.26
C LEU A 36 10.66 -37.62 -9.37
N SER A 37 11.63 -37.38 -10.25
CA SER A 37 11.84 -38.21 -11.45
C SER A 37 12.60 -39.50 -11.15
N PHE A 38 13.63 -39.44 -10.31
CA PHE A 38 14.54 -40.57 -10.09
C PHE A 38 14.37 -41.24 -8.73
N LEU A 39 14.02 -40.48 -7.69
CA LEU A 39 13.86 -41.02 -6.34
C LEU A 39 12.41 -41.39 -6.01
N GLY A 40 11.49 -41.22 -6.95
CA GLY A 40 10.08 -41.57 -6.78
C GLY A 40 9.38 -40.78 -5.67
N TRP A 41 9.90 -39.59 -5.34
CA TRP A 41 9.27 -38.74 -4.34
C TRP A 41 7.87 -38.33 -4.79
N GLN A 42 6.96 -38.26 -3.83
CA GLN A 42 5.64 -37.72 -4.08
C GLN A 42 5.65 -36.19 -3.92
N PRO A 43 4.84 -35.45 -4.68
CA PRO A 43 4.74 -33.99 -4.56
C PRO A 43 4.38 -33.51 -3.14
N GLU A 44 3.74 -34.35 -2.34
CA GLU A 44 3.38 -34.08 -0.94
C GLU A 44 4.61 -33.99 -0.03
N GLN A 45 5.65 -34.78 -0.31
CA GLN A 45 6.89 -34.80 0.48
C GLN A 45 7.66 -33.49 0.36
N LEU A 46 7.60 -32.84 -0.81
CA LEU A 46 8.18 -31.52 -1.06
C LEU A 46 7.46 -30.38 -0.33
N LYS A 47 6.26 -30.63 0.22
CA LYS A 47 5.48 -29.65 0.98
C LYS A 47 5.60 -29.83 2.49
N THR A 48 6.38 -30.82 2.94
CA THR A 48 6.57 -31.06 4.36
C THR A 48 7.29 -29.87 5.01
N PRO A 49 6.89 -29.45 6.23
CA PRO A 49 7.54 -28.34 6.92
C PRO A 49 9.05 -28.54 7.09
N GLN A 50 9.47 -29.78 7.33
CA GLN A 50 10.87 -30.16 7.48
C GLN A 50 11.68 -29.89 6.20
N TYR A 51 11.15 -30.31 5.04
CA TYR A 51 11.80 -30.05 3.75
C TYR A 51 11.87 -28.56 3.43
N LEU A 52 10.78 -27.81 3.66
CA LEU A 52 10.75 -26.37 3.41
C LEU A 52 11.74 -25.60 4.30
N GLN A 53 11.85 -25.97 5.58
CA GLN A 53 12.84 -25.40 6.49
C GLN A 53 14.27 -25.73 6.06
N PHE A 54 14.52 -26.99 5.66
CA PHE A 54 15.82 -27.41 5.15
C PHE A 54 16.21 -26.67 3.86
N LYS A 55 15.28 -26.59 2.89
CA LYS A 55 15.44 -25.85 1.63
C LYS A 55 15.77 -24.39 1.90
N SER A 56 15.02 -23.75 2.80
CA SER A 56 15.23 -22.35 3.18
C SER A 56 16.55 -22.13 3.93
N GLY A 57 16.91 -22.99 4.89
CA GLY A 57 18.16 -22.87 5.63
C GLY A 57 19.37 -23.06 4.71
N THR A 58 19.33 -24.11 3.91
CA THR A 58 20.41 -24.44 2.96
C THR A 58 20.52 -23.40 1.85
N SER A 59 19.40 -22.86 1.35
CA SER A 59 19.42 -21.78 0.34
C SER A 59 20.06 -20.50 0.87
N MET A 60 19.88 -20.18 2.15
CA MET A 60 20.54 -19.02 2.76
C MET A 60 22.05 -19.18 2.80
N VAL A 61 22.54 -20.32 3.28
CA VAL A 61 23.98 -20.60 3.37
C VAL A 61 24.60 -20.62 1.97
N LEU A 62 23.96 -21.33 1.04
CA LEU A 62 24.42 -21.43 -0.34
C LEU A 62 24.40 -20.07 -1.05
N GLY A 63 23.40 -19.23 -0.76
CA GLY A 63 23.34 -17.86 -1.26
C GLY A 63 24.46 -16.98 -0.73
N VAL A 64 24.78 -17.03 0.56
CA VAL A 64 25.93 -16.30 1.12
C VAL A 64 27.25 -16.74 0.47
N ILE A 65 27.46 -18.05 0.30
CA ILE A 65 28.67 -18.59 -0.34
C ILE A 65 28.75 -18.10 -1.79
N LEU A 66 27.67 -18.26 -2.57
CA LEU A 66 27.62 -17.77 -3.96
C LEU A 66 27.80 -16.26 -4.04
N GLY A 67 27.21 -15.50 -3.11
CA GLY A 67 27.35 -14.04 -3.05
C GLY A 67 28.79 -13.61 -2.84
N ILE A 68 29.53 -14.27 -1.93
CA ILE A 68 30.97 -14.02 -1.74
C ILE A 68 31.78 -14.39 -2.98
N LEU A 69 31.48 -15.51 -3.63
CA LEU A 69 32.16 -15.92 -4.86
C LEU A 69 31.91 -14.94 -6.00
N VAL A 70 30.66 -14.50 -6.19
CA VAL A 70 30.28 -13.52 -7.21
C VAL A 70 30.92 -12.16 -6.92
N ALA A 71 30.89 -11.71 -5.66
CA ALA A 71 31.54 -10.46 -5.27
C ALA A 71 33.05 -10.49 -5.57
N ASN A 72 33.71 -11.61 -5.28
CA ASN A 72 35.13 -11.76 -5.56
C ASN A 72 35.40 -11.79 -7.08
N PHE A 73 34.62 -12.57 -7.83
CA PHE A 73 34.79 -12.73 -9.28
C PHE A 73 34.54 -11.44 -10.04
N MET A 74 33.51 -10.69 -9.66
CA MET A 74 33.15 -9.41 -10.27
C MET A 74 33.90 -8.22 -9.67
N ALA A 75 34.82 -8.46 -8.72
CA ALA A 75 35.51 -7.45 -7.93
C ALA A 75 34.55 -6.41 -7.30
N LEU A 76 33.35 -6.84 -6.91
CA LEU A 76 32.37 -5.98 -6.26
C LEU A 76 32.78 -5.74 -4.81
N ARG A 77 32.98 -4.46 -4.49
CA ARG A 77 33.41 -4.00 -3.18
C ARG A 77 32.57 -2.80 -2.79
N LEU A 78 31.62 -3.03 -1.89
CA LEU A 78 30.63 -2.04 -1.47
C LEU A 78 31.32 -0.76 -1.00
N PHE A 79 32.30 -0.88 -0.10
CA PHE A 79 32.94 0.30 0.49
C PHE A 79 33.84 1.02 -0.50
N THR A 80 34.46 0.29 -1.43
CA THR A 80 35.18 0.91 -2.56
C THR A 80 34.25 1.75 -3.43
N PHE A 81 33.03 1.27 -3.71
CA PHE A 81 32.04 2.02 -4.47
C PHE A 81 31.39 3.17 -3.68
N LEU A 82 31.30 3.06 -2.35
CA LEU A 82 30.76 4.13 -1.48
C LEU A 82 31.78 5.20 -1.12
N GLY A 83 33.09 4.94 -1.28
CA GLY A 83 34.18 5.86 -0.95
C GLY A 83 34.00 7.29 -1.48
N PRO A 84 33.58 7.50 -2.75
CA PRO A 84 33.31 8.83 -3.29
C PRO A 84 32.16 9.58 -2.59
N THR A 85 31.20 8.86 -2.01
CA THR A 85 30.01 9.44 -1.37
C THR A 85 30.21 9.70 0.11
N VAL A 86 31.02 8.87 0.80
CA VAL A 86 31.26 8.99 2.25
C VAL A 86 32.77 8.95 2.55
N PRO A 87 33.53 9.98 2.14
CA PRO A 87 34.98 10.00 2.26
C PRO A 87 35.42 9.93 3.74
N GLY A 88 36.46 9.13 4.03
CA GLY A 88 37.08 9.03 5.36
C GLY A 88 36.39 8.10 6.36
N LEU A 89 35.11 7.74 6.17
CA LEU A 89 34.39 6.86 7.10
C LEU A 89 34.81 5.39 6.96
N LEU A 90 35.16 4.96 5.74
CA LEU A 90 35.33 3.55 5.38
C LEU A 90 36.77 3.18 4.97
N ASP A 91 37.70 4.13 5.00
CA ASP A 91 39.08 3.97 4.49
C ASP A 91 39.91 2.93 5.27
N ASN A 92 39.51 2.62 6.51
CA ASN A 92 40.20 1.67 7.38
C ASN A 92 39.64 0.25 7.34
N VAL A 93 38.62 -0.03 6.50
CA VAL A 93 38.07 -1.39 6.41
C VAL A 93 39.02 -2.26 5.57
N PRO A 94 39.57 -3.36 6.11
CA PRO A 94 40.42 -4.25 5.31
C PRO A 94 39.67 -4.82 4.11
N ALA A 95 40.36 -4.97 2.99
CA ALA A 95 39.80 -5.46 1.73
C ALA A 95 39.02 -6.78 1.86
N THR A 96 39.51 -7.69 2.71
CA THR A 96 38.84 -8.98 2.98
C THR A 96 37.48 -8.79 3.65
N TRP A 97 37.36 -7.83 4.57
CA TRP A 97 36.10 -7.53 5.25
C TRP A 97 35.08 -6.88 4.31
N ASP A 98 35.52 -5.94 3.47
CA ASP A 98 34.65 -5.34 2.43
C ASP A 98 34.11 -6.43 1.49
N LEU A 99 34.96 -7.35 1.04
CA LEU A 99 34.55 -8.49 0.21
C LEU A 99 33.54 -9.40 0.92
N LEU A 100 33.80 -9.78 2.18
CA LEU A 100 32.92 -10.66 2.94
C LEU A 100 31.56 -10.00 3.20
N ILE A 101 31.54 -8.73 3.57
CA ILE A 101 30.32 -7.97 3.82
C ILE A 101 29.54 -7.78 2.52
N THR A 102 30.21 -7.42 1.43
CA THR A 102 29.58 -7.25 0.11
C THR A 102 28.97 -8.56 -0.37
N GLY A 103 29.73 -9.66 -0.30
CA GLY A 103 29.27 -10.99 -0.68
C GLY A 103 28.13 -11.50 0.18
N PHE A 104 28.20 -11.25 1.50
CA PHE A 104 27.10 -11.54 2.41
C PHE A 104 25.85 -10.71 2.06
N LEU A 105 25.99 -9.43 1.75
CA LEU A 105 24.86 -8.58 1.35
C LEU A 105 24.18 -9.10 0.09
N ILE A 106 24.99 -9.47 -0.91
CA ILE A 106 24.52 -10.04 -2.18
C ILE A 106 23.81 -11.38 -1.92
N GLY A 107 24.40 -12.25 -1.10
CA GLY A 107 23.90 -13.61 -0.88
C GLY A 107 22.77 -13.74 0.13
N ALA A 108 22.81 -13.01 1.24
CA ALA A 108 21.73 -12.95 2.22
C ALA A 108 20.55 -12.10 1.71
N GLY A 109 20.86 -11.07 0.91
CA GLY A 109 19.89 -10.26 0.18
C GLY A 109 19.23 -10.96 -1.00
N ALA A 110 19.49 -12.26 -1.22
CA ALA A 110 18.85 -13.06 -2.27
C ALA A 110 17.47 -13.61 -1.87
N LYS A 111 17.08 -13.56 -0.59
CA LYS A 111 15.73 -14.01 -0.15
C LYS A 111 14.55 -13.02 -0.32
N PRO A 112 14.70 -11.69 -0.37
CA PRO A 112 13.56 -10.79 -0.26
C PRO A 112 12.87 -10.45 -1.60
N ALA A 113 13.18 -11.03 -2.76
CA ALA A 113 12.46 -10.60 -3.98
C ALA A 113 10.99 -11.07 -4.01
N HIS A 114 10.67 -12.24 -3.45
CA HIS A 114 9.29 -12.68 -3.30
C HIS A 114 8.55 -11.92 -2.19
N ASP A 115 9.23 -11.61 -1.09
CA ASP A 115 8.67 -10.82 0.01
C ASP A 115 8.44 -9.36 -0.40
N ILE A 116 9.32 -8.75 -1.19
CA ILE A 116 9.15 -7.37 -1.69
C ILE A 116 7.97 -7.31 -2.65
N LEU A 117 7.82 -8.27 -3.57
CA LEU A 117 6.64 -8.35 -4.43
C LEU A 117 5.36 -8.60 -3.62
N GLY A 118 5.43 -9.47 -2.61
CA GLY A 118 4.34 -9.75 -1.68
C GLY A 118 3.92 -8.51 -0.89
N VAL A 119 4.88 -7.74 -0.37
CA VAL A 119 4.65 -6.49 0.37
C VAL A 119 4.09 -5.40 -0.54
N ILE A 120 4.63 -5.20 -1.74
CA ILE A 120 4.07 -4.23 -2.71
C ILE A 120 2.63 -4.61 -3.09
N THR A 121 2.37 -5.90 -3.26
CA THR A 121 1.03 -6.42 -3.57
C THR A 121 0.07 -6.27 -2.39
N GLN A 122 0.52 -6.57 -1.16
CA GLN A 122 -0.25 -6.38 0.06
C GLN A 122 -0.57 -4.91 0.32
N VAL A 123 0.38 -4.00 0.09
CA VAL A 123 0.17 -2.55 0.19
C VAL A 123 -0.85 -2.08 -0.84
N LYS A 124 -0.76 -2.53 -2.10
CA LYS A 124 -1.75 -2.23 -3.14
C LYS A 124 -3.15 -2.74 -2.76
N ASN A 125 -3.25 -3.95 -2.24
CA ASN A 125 -4.52 -4.55 -1.81
C ASN A 125 -5.08 -3.84 -0.57
N PHE A 126 -4.23 -3.42 0.36
CA PHE A 126 -4.61 -2.62 1.53
C PHE A 126 -5.18 -1.26 1.11
N LEU A 127 -4.51 -0.56 0.19
CA LEU A 127 -4.97 0.73 -0.35
C LEU A 127 -6.30 0.60 -1.12
N ASN A 128 -6.45 -0.46 -1.92
CA ASN A 128 -7.71 -0.74 -2.62
C ASN A 128 -8.85 -1.06 -1.63
N ASN A 129 -8.58 -1.89 -0.61
CA ASN A 129 -9.58 -2.26 0.38
C ASN A 129 -9.93 -1.10 1.33
N SER A 130 -8.99 -0.20 1.64
CA SER A 130 -9.26 0.99 2.45
C SER A 130 -10.11 2.01 1.68
N ALA A 131 -9.85 2.20 0.38
CA ALA A 131 -10.65 3.08 -0.46
C ALA A 131 -12.10 2.58 -0.61
N ILE A 132 -12.30 1.26 -0.67
CA ILE A 132 -13.64 0.65 -0.68
C ILE A 132 -14.32 0.81 0.68
N ARG A 133 -13.63 0.49 1.79
CA ARG A 133 -14.19 0.65 3.14
C ARG A 133 -14.56 2.10 3.47
N GLN A 134 -13.81 3.08 2.95
CA GLN A 134 -14.12 4.50 3.14
C GLN A 134 -15.41 4.90 2.41
N ARG A 135 -15.70 4.28 1.25
CA ARG A 135 -16.97 4.47 0.53
C ARG A 135 -18.12 3.76 1.20
N GLU A 136 -17.89 2.56 1.75
CA GLU A 136 -18.91 1.82 2.52
C GLU A 136 -19.27 2.53 3.83
N SER A 137 -18.29 3.06 4.57
CA SER A 137 -18.56 3.83 5.80
C SER A 137 -19.25 5.16 5.50
N ALA A 138 -18.91 5.81 4.39
CA ALA A 138 -19.59 7.02 3.94
C ALA A 138 -21.02 6.71 3.49
N ALA A 139 -21.25 5.63 2.76
CA ALA A 139 -22.59 5.19 2.34
C ALA A 139 -23.45 4.78 3.55
N ALA A 140 -22.87 4.09 4.53
CA ALA A 140 -23.55 3.73 5.77
C ALA A 140 -23.92 4.98 6.60
N ALA A 141 -23.02 5.97 6.70
CA ALA A 141 -23.31 7.23 7.38
C ALA A 141 -24.39 8.05 6.66
N LEU A 142 -24.44 8.01 5.33
CA LEU A 142 -25.50 8.64 4.54
C LEU A 142 -26.84 7.92 4.72
N ALA A 143 -26.85 6.59 4.73
CA ALA A 143 -28.06 5.81 4.97
C ALA A 143 -28.62 6.03 6.38
N GLU A 144 -27.76 6.08 7.40
CA GLU A 144 -28.14 6.44 8.77
C GLU A 144 -28.68 7.87 8.86
N GLY A 145 -28.07 8.82 8.15
CA GLY A 145 -28.56 10.19 8.03
C GLY A 145 -29.96 10.29 7.43
N VAL A 146 -30.23 9.52 6.36
CA VAL A 146 -31.55 9.43 5.71
C VAL A 146 -32.58 8.78 6.64
N LEU A 147 -32.21 7.71 7.35
CA LEU A 147 -33.10 7.02 8.28
C LEU A 147 -33.48 7.91 9.48
N LYS A 148 -32.51 8.68 9.99
CA LYS A 148 -32.73 9.66 11.05
C LYS A 148 -33.59 10.85 10.59
N LEU A 149 -33.46 11.30 9.34
CA LEU A 149 -34.35 12.31 8.76
C LEU A 149 -35.78 11.79 8.64
N ALA A 150 -35.97 10.58 8.10
CA ALA A 150 -37.28 9.95 7.97
C ALA A 150 -37.94 9.69 9.35
N GLN A 151 -37.15 9.29 10.34
CA GLN A 151 -37.63 9.12 11.71
C GLN A 151 -37.99 10.47 12.36
N SER A 152 -37.19 11.52 12.13
CA SER A 152 -37.50 12.88 12.61
C SER A 152 -38.78 13.44 11.99
N GLU A 153 -39.05 13.13 10.72
CA GLU A 153 -40.28 13.54 10.03
C GLU A 153 -41.50 12.77 10.56
N ALA A 154 -41.35 11.46 10.82
CA ALA A 154 -42.38 10.66 11.46
C ALA A 154 -42.68 11.11 12.91
N GLN A 155 -41.67 11.58 13.64
CA GLN A 155 -41.81 12.03 15.04
C GLN A 155 -42.28 13.49 15.15
N ALA A 156 -42.19 14.28 14.08
CA ALA A 156 -42.80 15.61 13.98
C ALA A 156 -44.33 15.55 13.77
N MET A 157 -44.90 14.35 13.57
CA MET A 157 -46.34 14.09 13.56
C MET A 157 -46.74 13.47 14.91
N VAL A 158 -46.83 14.31 15.95
CA VAL A 158 -47.39 13.92 17.26
C VAL A 158 -48.90 14.10 17.20
N ASP A 159 -49.63 12.99 17.17
CA ASP A 159 -51.09 12.98 17.24
C ASP A 159 -51.52 13.32 18.68
N VAL A 160 -52.13 14.49 18.87
CA VAL A 160 -52.65 14.92 20.17
C VAL A 160 -54.07 14.35 20.33
N PRO A 161 -54.33 13.48 21.32
CA PRO A 161 -55.65 12.88 21.47
C PRO A 161 -56.73 13.95 21.69
N GLY A 162 -57.62 14.10 20.71
CA GLY A 162 -58.82 14.96 20.77
C GLY A 162 -58.82 16.20 19.86
N VAL A 163 -57.72 16.53 19.17
CA VAL A 163 -57.68 17.63 18.19
C VAL A 163 -56.82 17.16 17.03
N GLY A 164 -57.38 17.04 15.82
CA GLY A 164 -56.67 16.54 14.63
C GLY A 164 -55.34 17.25 14.32
N PRO A 165 -54.58 16.78 13.31
CA PRO A 165 -53.15 17.07 13.16
C PRO A 165 -52.82 18.56 13.25
N ALA A 166 -52.08 18.95 14.29
CA ALA A 166 -51.67 20.32 14.54
C ALA A 166 -50.17 20.50 14.24
N ARG A 167 -49.83 21.41 13.34
CA ARG A 167 -48.45 21.90 13.18
C ARG A 167 -48.13 22.87 14.30
N LEU A 168 -47.02 22.68 15.02
CA LEU A 168 -46.54 23.63 16.03
C LEU A 168 -45.90 24.86 15.35
N PRO A 169 -46.35 26.10 15.62
CA PRO A 169 -45.58 27.29 15.31
C PRO A 169 -44.56 27.56 16.44
N MET A 170 -43.28 27.67 16.09
CA MET A 170 -42.27 28.22 16.98
C MET A 170 -42.34 29.76 16.95
N GLY A 171 -42.78 30.41 18.03
CA GLY A 171 -42.61 31.86 18.26
C GLY A 171 -41.14 32.20 18.54
N GLY A 172 -40.63 33.44 18.44
CA GLY A 172 -41.23 34.76 18.37
C GLY A 172 -40.55 35.71 19.40
N SER A 173 -39.74 36.67 18.95
CA SER A 173 -39.32 37.91 19.65
C SER A 173 -38.44 38.73 18.71
N ALA A 174 -38.54 40.04 18.49
CA ALA A 174 -39.17 41.11 19.24
C ALA A 174 -39.49 42.28 18.26
N ARG A 175 -40.69 42.88 18.35
CA ARG A 175 -40.90 44.26 18.84
C ARG A 175 -40.37 45.39 17.94
N GLY A 176 -41.26 45.92 17.10
CA GLY A 176 -41.46 47.38 16.98
C GLY A 176 -41.04 48.05 15.67
N VAL A 177 -41.96 48.89 15.19
CA VAL A 177 -41.82 50.03 14.26
C VAL A 177 -42.11 49.72 12.78
N THR A 178 -43.15 50.43 12.34
CA THR A 178 -43.71 50.67 11.02
C THR A 178 -42.68 50.94 9.92
N ILE A 179 -43.00 50.54 8.68
CA ILE A 179 -43.16 51.39 7.48
C ILE A 179 -43.11 50.51 6.21
N ASP A 180 -44.10 50.76 5.36
CA ASP A 180 -44.25 50.51 3.92
C ASP A 180 -44.48 49.10 3.34
N GLU A 181 -45.68 48.98 2.77
CA GLU A 181 -46.10 48.02 1.77
C GLU A 181 -45.37 48.23 0.43
N GLU A 182 -45.35 47.14 -0.34
CA GLU A 182 -45.10 47.01 -1.78
C GLU A 182 -43.72 46.51 -2.21
N GLY A 183 -43.70 45.29 -2.76
CA GLY A 183 -42.72 44.89 -3.77
C GLY A 183 -42.05 43.54 -3.56
N GLU A 184 -42.52 42.56 -4.32
CA GLU A 184 -41.76 41.44 -4.92
C GLU A 184 -41.45 40.19 -4.07
N ASN A 185 -42.15 39.10 -4.45
CA ASN A 185 -41.80 37.72 -4.15
C ASN A 185 -40.41 37.38 -4.73
N GLU A 186 -39.42 37.20 -3.86
CA GLU A 186 -38.27 36.36 -4.18
C GLU A 186 -38.49 34.99 -3.54
N GLU A 187 -38.93 34.02 -4.34
CA GLU A 187 -38.91 32.61 -3.96
C GLU A 187 -37.46 32.21 -3.66
N GLU A 188 -37.17 31.88 -2.40
CA GLU A 188 -35.91 31.26 -1.99
C GLU A 188 -35.73 29.92 -2.73
N ALA A 189 -35.05 29.96 -3.87
CA ALA A 189 -34.76 28.78 -4.68
C ALA A 189 -34.08 27.69 -3.84
N SER A 190 -34.69 26.50 -3.84
CA SER A 190 -34.26 25.31 -3.11
C SER A 190 -32.79 24.98 -3.40
N ALA A 191 -32.04 24.53 -2.38
CA ALA A 191 -30.63 24.16 -2.50
C ALA A 191 -30.37 23.13 -3.63
N THR A 192 -31.38 22.32 -3.93
CA THR A 192 -31.39 21.35 -5.03
C THR A 192 -31.39 22.01 -6.41
N GLU A 193 -32.13 23.10 -6.59
CA GLU A 193 -32.20 23.85 -7.85
C GLU A 193 -30.88 24.59 -8.16
N ARG A 194 -30.21 25.12 -7.14
CA ARG A 194 -28.86 25.69 -7.31
C ARG A 194 -27.84 24.63 -7.74
N TYR A 195 -27.94 23.42 -7.19
CA TYR A 195 -27.04 22.33 -7.55
C TYR A 195 -27.25 21.87 -9.01
N ILE A 196 -28.51 21.79 -9.45
CA ILE A 196 -28.86 21.46 -10.84
C ILE A 196 -28.36 22.57 -11.81
N ALA A 197 -28.51 23.84 -11.44
CA ALA A 197 -28.03 24.95 -12.27
C ALA A 197 -26.50 24.96 -12.44
N ILE A 198 -25.74 24.59 -11.40
CA ILE A 198 -24.27 24.49 -11.48
C ILE A 198 -23.84 23.35 -12.42
N LEU A 199 -24.50 22.20 -12.35
CA LEU A 199 -24.22 21.06 -13.24
C LEU A 199 -24.51 21.37 -14.72
N HIS A 200 -25.59 22.09 -14.99
CA HIS A 200 -25.95 22.49 -16.35
C HIS A 200 -24.96 23.49 -16.96
N ARG A 201 -24.35 24.35 -16.12
CA ARG A 201 -23.34 25.32 -16.56
C ARG A 201 -22.00 24.67 -16.93
N GLN A 202 -21.65 23.54 -16.29
CA GLN A 202 -20.39 22.83 -16.55
C GLN A 202 -20.44 21.90 -17.76
N THR A 203 -21.64 21.54 -18.23
CA THR A 203 -21.84 20.61 -19.35
C THR A 203 -22.09 21.32 -20.70
N ALA A 204 -22.19 22.65 -20.70
CA ALA A 204 -22.45 23.47 -21.88
C ALA A 204 -21.18 24.12 -22.49
N THR A 205 -19.99 23.67 -22.09
CA THR A 205 -18.69 23.96 -22.75
C THR A 205 -18.05 22.67 -23.22
#